data_AF-A0A9E2PA59-F1
#
_entry.id   AF-A0A9E2PA59-F1
#
_cell.length_a   1.000
_cell.length_b   1.000
_cell.length_c   1.000
_cell.angle_alpha   90.00
_cell.angle_beta   90.00
_cell.angle_gamma   90.00
#
_symmetry.space_group_name_H-M   'P 1'
#
loop_
_entity.id
_entity.type
_entity.pdbx_description
1 polymer ?
#
loop_
_entity_poly.entity_id
_entity_poly.type
_entity_poly.pdbx_seq_one_letter_code
_entity_poly.pdbx_strand_id
1 'polypeptide(L)'
;MPEKKAIITTIKAKGGKEEMRQKRILMKIFGLSLCSLFFLLLCGGTVKAMDLPKVIDKTNCSQYKDLLIPVMYRAVERGEWFVTPGKINFDYKLPKSFLEASLKNEGKFGINPNGNLIEINSKKIVSHNFYGIPFPKIDPKDPVAGGKIMWNFVFAQDRMMGRIERFHYRWVNKNGEERYLLSIWYNLYMYSRPPGQEIKNPDNVLFYEITNLTEPMSCKGTNTLTAIYMNDSPDISYAYVPAIRRIRRTGSTTRSDPYMGSDGWMDLQNGWAGKNSSMNWKYVGEKTILVGFTSPDMIPVDDIPDGSIPIKYPYSDHFKLNYENPGWKGASWAPAPGTVT
;
A
#
# COMPACT_ATOMS: atom_id res chain seq x y z
N MET A 1 50.31 40.34 11.50
CA MET A 1 50.88 41.59 12.05
C MET A 1 51.65 42.28 10.94
N PRO A 2 51.62 43.61 10.81
CA PRO A 2 50.88 44.66 11.55
C PRO A 2 49.83 45.33 10.62
N GLU A 3 49.02 46.32 10.99
CA GLU A 3 48.31 46.71 12.20
C GLU A 3 47.14 47.58 11.73
N LYS A 4 46.04 47.55 12.50
CA LYS A 4 44.81 48.31 12.28
C LYS A 4 45.00 49.80 12.59
N LYS A 5 44.12 50.66 12.06
CA LYS A 5 43.39 51.64 12.89
C LYS A 5 42.17 52.23 12.17
N ALA A 6 41.02 52.08 12.82
CA ALA A 6 39.77 52.75 12.51
C ALA A 6 39.78 54.16 13.10
N ILE A 7 39.16 55.12 12.41
CA ILE A 7 38.82 56.44 12.94
C ILE A 7 37.32 56.43 13.26
N ILE A 8 37.01 56.60 14.54
CA ILE A 8 35.68 56.93 15.05
C ILE A 8 35.62 58.46 15.08
N THR A 9 34.63 59.06 14.41
CA THR A 9 34.21 60.44 14.71
C THR A 9 32.75 60.40 15.14
N THR A 10 32.52 60.72 16.40
CA THR A 10 31.21 60.89 17.02
C THR A 10 30.75 62.34 16.81
N ILE A 11 29.57 62.55 16.24
CA ILE A 11 28.81 63.81 16.40
C ILE A 11 27.49 63.48 17.10
N LYS A 12 27.25 64.25 18.17
CA LYS A 12 26.16 64.15 19.15
C LYS A 12 24.76 64.32 18.54
N ALA A 13 23.84 63.62 19.21
CA ALA A 13 22.41 63.53 18.97
C ALA A 13 21.62 64.84 19.14
N LYS A 14 20.48 64.91 18.43
CA LYS A 14 19.30 65.67 18.84
C LYS A 14 18.09 64.73 18.81
N GLY A 15 17.69 64.30 20.00
CA GLY A 15 16.61 63.37 20.24
C GLY A 15 15.21 63.96 20.07
N GLY A 16 14.21 63.07 20.10
CA GLY A 16 12.82 63.43 20.31
C GLY A 16 11.79 62.58 19.55
N LYS A 17 12.14 61.95 18.42
CA LYS A 17 11.18 61.14 17.62
C LYS A 17 11.58 59.68 17.39
N GLU A 18 12.83 59.32 17.68
CA GLU A 18 13.36 57.99 17.38
C GLU A 18 13.11 56.96 18.49
N GLU A 19 12.99 57.42 19.74
CA GLU A 19 12.78 56.55 20.92
C GLU A 19 11.37 55.93 20.96
N MET A 20 10.34 56.67 20.50
CA MET A 20 8.97 56.16 20.34
C MET A 20 8.85 55.15 19.18
N ARG A 21 9.68 55.30 18.14
CA ARG A 21 9.73 54.37 17.01
C ARG A 21 10.49 53.10 17.38
N GLN A 22 11.57 53.21 18.16
CA GLN A 22 12.30 52.05 18.69
C GLN A 22 11.50 51.25 19.71
N LYS A 23 10.73 51.88 20.61
CA LYS A 23 9.84 51.14 21.55
C LYS A 23 8.73 50.35 20.83
N ARG A 24 8.15 50.89 19.74
CA ARG A 24 7.16 50.19 18.91
C ARG A 24 7.77 49.06 18.07
N ILE A 25 9.03 49.19 17.63
CA ILE A 25 9.75 48.15 16.90
C ILE A 25 10.24 47.05 17.86
N LEU A 26 10.74 47.40 19.05
CA LEU A 26 11.11 46.41 20.08
C LEU A 26 9.90 45.60 20.57
N MET A 27 8.73 46.22 20.78
CA MET A 27 7.51 45.47 21.14
C MET A 27 7.03 44.54 20.01
N LYS A 28 7.22 44.90 18.74
CA LYS A 28 6.91 44.01 17.60
C LYS A 28 7.91 42.88 17.45
N ILE A 29 9.20 43.11 17.72
CA ILE A 29 10.25 42.07 17.65
C ILE A 29 10.15 41.12 18.85
N PHE A 30 9.81 41.60 20.05
CA PHE A 30 9.56 40.74 21.22
C PHE A 30 8.26 39.93 21.05
N GLY A 31 7.20 40.52 20.46
CA GLY A 31 5.95 39.81 20.17
C GLY A 31 6.10 38.72 19.10
N LEU A 32 6.93 38.94 18.07
CA LEU A 32 7.21 37.95 17.03
C LEU A 32 8.23 36.89 17.47
N SER A 33 9.16 37.20 18.38
CA SER A 33 10.12 36.23 18.93
C SER A 33 9.51 35.33 20.01
N LEU A 34 8.50 35.79 20.77
CA LEU A 34 7.78 34.92 21.71
C LEU A 34 6.79 33.98 20.99
N CYS A 35 6.16 34.43 19.89
CA CYS A 35 5.29 33.58 19.08
C CYS A 35 6.05 32.53 18.26
N SER A 36 7.31 32.78 17.89
CA SER A 36 8.14 31.80 17.18
C SER A 36 8.81 30.78 18.10
N LEU A 37 9.03 31.08 19.39
CA LEU A 37 9.43 30.08 20.38
C LEU A 37 8.26 29.22 20.91
N PHE A 38 7.01 29.68 20.79
CA PHE A 38 5.84 28.87 21.16
C PHE A 38 5.37 27.91 20.04
N PHE A 39 5.81 28.14 18.79
CA PHE A 39 5.47 27.26 17.65
C PHE A 39 6.52 26.18 17.36
N LEU A 40 7.73 26.28 17.93
CA LEU A 40 8.82 25.31 17.73
C LEU A 40 8.87 24.16 18.76
N LEU A 41 7.93 24.13 19.71
CA LEU A 41 7.75 23.05 20.69
C LEU A 41 6.62 22.07 20.35
N LEU A 42 6.00 22.18 19.16
CA LEU A 42 4.94 21.27 18.68
C LEU A 42 5.37 20.35 17.53
N CYS A 43 6.65 20.34 17.14
CA CYS A 43 7.20 19.35 16.19
C CYS A 43 7.79 18.10 16.86
N GLY A 44 7.41 17.85 18.11
CA GLY A 44 7.53 16.55 18.77
C GLY A 44 6.14 15.93 18.89
N GLY A 45 5.51 15.62 17.77
CA GLY A 45 4.29 14.81 17.77
C GLY A 45 4.63 13.38 18.19
N THR A 46 4.87 13.16 19.47
CA THR A 46 4.46 11.89 20.07
C THR A 46 2.96 11.86 19.83
N VAL A 47 2.50 11.03 18.89
CA VAL A 47 1.09 10.72 18.76
C VAL A 47 0.69 10.22 20.12
N LYS A 48 0.03 11.08 20.90
CA LYS A 48 -0.57 10.70 22.17
C LYS A 48 -1.44 9.51 21.80
N ALA A 49 -1.13 8.33 22.34
CA ALA A 49 -1.91 7.12 22.07
C ALA A 49 -3.36 7.48 22.37
N MET A 50 -4.15 7.66 21.32
CA MET A 50 -5.56 8.01 21.46
C MET A 50 -6.22 6.76 22.01
N ASP A 51 -6.89 6.90 23.16
CA ASP A 51 -7.67 5.79 23.69
C ASP A 51 -8.78 5.46 22.67
N LEU A 52 -8.62 4.31 22.03
CA LEU A 52 -9.55 3.83 21.02
C LEU A 52 -10.82 3.35 21.74
N PRO A 53 -12.01 3.72 21.24
CA PRO A 53 -13.24 3.26 21.84
C PRO A 53 -13.44 1.79 21.48
N LYS A 54 -14.32 1.11 22.21
CA LYS A 54 -14.70 -0.27 21.87
C LYS A 54 -15.30 -0.35 20.45
N VAL A 55 -16.05 0.66 20.05
CA VAL A 55 -16.67 0.77 18.71
C VAL A 55 -16.56 2.21 18.23
N ILE A 56 -16.18 2.36 16.96
CA ILE A 56 -16.30 3.61 16.21
C ILE A 56 -17.55 3.51 15.32
N ASP A 57 -18.50 4.42 15.53
CA ASP A 57 -19.79 4.46 14.85
C ASP A 57 -20.18 5.90 14.47
N LYS A 58 -21.38 6.07 13.92
CA LYS A 58 -21.91 7.38 13.50
C LYS A 58 -21.85 8.45 14.60
N THR A 59 -21.96 8.08 15.87
CA THR A 59 -22.05 9.01 17.00
C THR A 59 -20.69 9.58 17.43
N ASN A 60 -19.59 8.87 17.16
CA ASN A 60 -18.25 9.27 17.60
C ASN A 60 -17.20 9.36 16.48
N CYS A 61 -17.52 8.92 15.25
CA CYS A 61 -16.54 8.80 14.16
C CYS A 61 -15.80 10.09 13.81
N SER A 62 -16.41 11.26 13.99
CA SER A 62 -15.75 12.55 13.73
C SER A 62 -14.47 12.75 14.56
N GLN A 63 -14.39 12.16 15.75
CA GLN A 63 -13.18 12.22 16.61
C GLN A 63 -12.04 11.35 16.08
N TYR A 64 -12.38 10.30 15.32
CA TYR A 64 -11.45 9.30 14.78
C TYR A 64 -11.29 9.40 13.26
N LYS A 65 -11.76 10.49 12.66
CA LYS A 65 -11.75 10.72 11.20
C LYS A 65 -10.36 10.50 10.60
N ASP A 66 -9.32 10.92 11.31
CA ASP A 66 -7.97 10.80 10.81
C ASP A 66 -7.40 9.38 10.82
N LEU A 67 -7.95 8.51 11.66
CA LEU A 67 -7.56 7.11 11.75
C LEU A 67 -8.28 6.23 10.71
N LEU A 68 -9.35 6.73 10.08
CA LEU A 68 -10.11 5.99 9.07
C LEU A 68 -9.71 6.45 7.67
N ILE A 69 -9.58 5.51 6.73
CA ILE A 69 -9.46 5.90 5.32
C ILE A 69 -10.77 6.60 4.88
N PRO A 70 -10.73 7.57 3.94
CA PRO A 70 -11.88 8.42 3.65
C PRO A 70 -13.17 7.67 3.27
N VAL A 71 -13.06 6.51 2.62
CA VAL A 71 -14.21 5.68 2.27
C VAL A 71 -14.81 5.01 3.52
N MET A 72 -13.96 4.48 4.41
CA MET A 72 -14.39 3.93 5.70
C MET A 72 -15.08 4.99 6.55
N TYR A 73 -14.46 6.17 6.73
CA TYR A 73 -15.06 7.28 7.48
C TYR A 73 -16.46 7.63 6.97
N ARG A 74 -16.62 7.78 5.65
CA ARG A 74 -17.92 8.10 5.03
C ARG A 74 -18.97 7.01 5.28
N ALA A 75 -18.59 5.74 5.26
CA ALA A 75 -19.51 4.64 5.57
C ALA A 75 -19.95 4.69 7.05
N VAL A 76 -18.99 4.89 7.96
CA VAL A 76 -19.29 4.99 9.41
C VAL A 76 -20.17 6.22 9.72
N GLU A 77 -19.88 7.37 9.11
CA GLU A 77 -20.66 8.61 9.26
C GLU A 77 -22.11 8.46 8.77
N ARG A 78 -22.34 7.63 7.75
CA ARG A 78 -23.69 7.28 7.28
C ARG A 78 -24.39 6.23 8.15
N GLY A 79 -23.67 5.58 9.07
CA GLY A 79 -24.19 4.47 9.87
C GLY A 79 -24.24 3.15 9.10
N GLU A 80 -23.46 3.04 8.02
CA GLU A 80 -23.38 1.84 7.17
C GLU A 80 -22.39 0.81 7.70
N TRP A 81 -21.44 1.22 8.53
CA TRP A 81 -20.39 0.35 9.07
C TRP A 81 -20.03 0.77 10.51
N PHE A 82 -19.73 -0.23 11.34
CA PHE A 82 -19.17 -0.10 12.68
C PHE A 82 -17.75 -0.66 12.70
N VAL A 83 -16.77 0.12 13.15
CA VAL A 83 -15.38 -0.34 13.27
C VAL A 83 -15.12 -0.73 14.72
N THR A 84 -14.53 -1.90 14.95
CA THR A 84 -14.17 -2.39 16.29
C THR A 84 -12.65 -2.44 16.39
N PRO A 85 -11.99 -1.38 16.91
CA PRO A 85 -10.54 -1.37 17.01
C PRO A 85 -10.04 -2.49 17.93
N GLY A 86 -9.01 -3.20 17.50
CA GLY A 86 -8.40 -4.30 18.24
C GLY A 86 -6.88 -4.17 18.31
N LYS A 87 -6.26 -5.14 19.00
CA LYS A 87 -4.81 -5.33 18.99
C LYS A 87 -4.51 -6.69 18.36
N ILE A 88 -3.39 -6.76 17.64
CA ILE A 88 -2.82 -8.03 17.19
C ILE A 88 -1.94 -8.62 18.30
N ASN A 89 -1.91 -9.94 18.40
CA ASN A 89 -1.17 -10.70 19.41
C ASN A 89 0.19 -11.19 18.91
N PHE A 90 0.68 -10.61 17.81
CA PHE A 90 1.96 -10.96 17.18
C PHE A 90 2.68 -9.74 16.65
N ASP A 91 3.98 -9.88 16.40
CA ASP A 91 4.81 -8.83 15.84
C ASP A 91 4.66 -8.79 14.31
N TYR A 92 3.98 -7.76 13.81
CA TYR A 92 3.74 -7.58 12.38
C TYR A 92 5.02 -7.08 11.67
N LYS A 93 5.83 -8.03 11.20
CA LYS A 93 7.06 -7.75 10.45
C LYS A 93 7.35 -8.80 9.38
N LEU A 94 8.15 -8.39 8.40
CA LEU A 94 8.69 -9.30 7.40
C LEU A 94 9.74 -10.25 8.01
N PRO A 95 10.00 -11.43 7.39
CA PRO A 95 11.00 -12.37 7.88
C PRO A 95 12.38 -11.73 8.03
N LYS A 96 13.11 -12.11 9.10
CA LYS A 96 14.44 -11.57 9.41
C LYS A 96 15.41 -11.73 8.24
N SER A 97 15.43 -12.89 7.59
CA SER A 97 16.29 -13.16 6.42
C SER A 97 16.00 -12.21 5.25
N PHE A 98 14.74 -11.87 5.03
CA PHE A 98 14.33 -10.92 4.00
C PHE A 98 14.76 -9.48 4.33
N LEU A 99 14.60 -9.06 5.59
CA LEU A 99 15.04 -7.75 6.07
C LEU A 99 16.56 -7.59 5.99
N GLU A 100 17.33 -8.62 6.39
CA GLU A 100 18.78 -8.61 6.30
C GLU A 100 19.28 -8.55 4.84
N ALA A 101 18.62 -9.28 3.92
CA ALA A 101 18.91 -9.19 2.50
C ALA A 101 18.57 -7.80 1.94
N SER A 102 17.46 -7.22 2.38
CA SER A 102 17.03 -5.87 1.99
C SER A 102 18.07 -4.81 2.37
N LEU A 103 18.65 -4.88 3.57
CA LEU A 103 19.71 -3.95 3.99
C LEU A 103 20.94 -4.02 3.07
N LYS A 104 21.28 -5.21 2.55
CA LYS A 104 22.37 -5.38 1.58
C LYS A 104 22.07 -4.77 0.21
N ASN A 105 20.84 -4.36 -0.06
CA ASN A 105 20.44 -3.72 -1.32
C ASN A 105 20.58 -2.19 -1.29
N GLU A 106 20.91 -1.60 -0.13
CA GLU A 106 21.11 -0.16 0.02
C GLU A 106 22.12 0.37 -1.02
N GLY A 107 21.69 1.39 -1.77
CA GLY A 107 22.54 2.04 -2.77
C GLY A 107 22.80 1.25 -4.06
N LYS A 108 22.19 0.07 -4.26
CA LYS A 108 22.36 -0.71 -5.50
C LYS A 108 21.39 -0.34 -6.60
N PHE A 109 20.17 0.06 -6.23
CA PHE A 109 19.07 0.28 -7.16
C PHE A 109 18.64 1.74 -7.24
N GLY A 110 18.05 2.11 -8.36
CA GLY A 110 17.44 3.41 -8.64
C GLY A 110 16.18 3.25 -9.48
N ILE A 111 15.55 4.37 -9.81
CA ILE A 111 14.39 4.41 -10.71
C ILE A 111 14.74 5.33 -11.88
N ASN A 112 14.47 4.87 -13.10
CA ASN A 112 14.68 5.70 -14.30
C ASN A 112 13.50 6.66 -14.55
N PRO A 113 13.59 7.59 -15.52
CA PRO A 113 12.50 8.52 -15.81
C PRO A 113 11.14 7.89 -16.16
N ASN A 114 11.13 6.64 -16.64
CA ASN A 114 9.91 5.89 -16.97
C ASN A 114 9.32 5.17 -15.75
N GLY A 115 9.92 5.28 -14.57
CA GLY A 115 9.46 4.58 -13.36
C GLY A 115 9.96 3.13 -13.21
N ASN A 116 10.83 2.66 -14.10
CA ASN A 116 11.39 1.29 -14.03
C ASN A 116 12.54 1.18 -13.03
N LEU A 117 12.63 0.03 -12.37
CA LEU A 117 13.74 -0.32 -11.47
C LEU A 117 15.02 -0.55 -12.28
N ILE A 118 16.10 0.15 -11.92
CA ILE A 118 17.42 0.05 -12.56
C ILE A 118 18.51 -0.24 -11.53
N GLU A 119 19.62 -0.82 -11.97
CA GLU A 119 20.85 -0.81 -11.19
C GLU A 119 21.57 0.54 -11.34
N ILE A 120 22.10 1.08 -10.24
CA ILE A 120 22.76 2.40 -10.26
C ILE A 120 24.04 2.39 -11.09
N ASN A 121 24.81 1.31 -11.04
CA ASN A 121 26.12 1.21 -11.70
C ASN A 121 25.97 1.06 -13.22
N SER A 122 25.07 0.19 -13.67
CA SER A 122 24.89 -0.09 -15.10
C SER A 122 23.88 0.86 -15.78
N LYS A 123 23.00 1.51 -15.00
CA LYS A 123 21.83 2.27 -15.47
C LYS A 123 20.85 1.45 -16.31
N LYS A 124 20.98 0.12 -16.30
CA LYS A 124 20.10 -0.80 -17.02
C LYS A 124 18.97 -1.24 -16.10
N ILE A 125 17.84 -1.59 -16.72
CA ILE A 125 16.71 -2.22 -16.04
C ILE A 125 17.20 -3.51 -15.40
N VAL A 126 16.78 -3.77 -14.17
CA VAL A 126 17.13 -5.00 -13.46
C VAL A 126 16.62 -6.20 -14.26
N SER A 127 17.52 -7.14 -14.55
CA SER A 127 17.25 -8.31 -15.38
C SER A 127 17.73 -9.63 -14.73
N HIS A 128 17.90 -9.63 -13.41
CA HIS A 128 18.35 -10.79 -12.63
C HIS A 128 17.66 -10.81 -11.27
N ASN A 129 17.44 -12.02 -10.73
CA ASN A 129 16.85 -12.15 -9.40
C ASN A 129 17.77 -11.55 -8.32
N PHE A 130 17.19 -10.81 -7.39
CA PHE A 130 17.81 -10.43 -6.13
C PHE A 130 16.79 -10.62 -5.00
N TYR A 131 17.26 -10.78 -3.76
CA TYR A 131 16.40 -11.03 -2.60
C TYR A 131 16.32 -9.80 -1.69
N GLY A 132 15.15 -9.55 -1.11
CA GLY A 132 14.86 -8.36 -0.30
C GLY A 132 14.22 -7.24 -1.12
N ILE A 133 13.78 -6.17 -0.44
CA ILE A 133 13.33 -4.95 -1.11
C ILE A 133 14.51 -4.17 -1.69
N PRO A 134 14.32 -3.44 -2.80
CA PRO A 134 15.39 -2.66 -3.44
C PRO A 134 15.80 -1.41 -2.66
N PHE A 135 14.88 -0.79 -1.91
CA PHE A 135 15.12 0.49 -1.23
C PHE A 135 14.88 0.38 0.29
N PRO A 136 15.81 -0.21 1.07
CA PRO A 136 15.63 -0.37 2.52
C PRO A 136 15.56 0.97 3.28
N LYS A 137 16.11 2.05 2.70
CA LYS A 137 16.04 3.42 3.22
C LYS A 137 15.54 4.34 2.11
N ILE A 138 14.50 5.12 2.41
CA ILE A 138 13.91 6.07 1.49
C ILE A 138 13.92 7.43 2.17
N ASP A 139 14.55 8.42 1.53
CA ASP A 139 14.40 9.82 1.94
C ASP A 139 13.06 10.34 1.42
N PRO A 140 12.13 10.79 2.29
CA PRO A 140 10.86 11.39 1.86
C PRO A 140 11.00 12.60 0.94
N LYS A 141 12.17 13.26 0.94
CA LYS A 141 12.48 14.41 0.07
C LYS A 141 12.98 13.99 -1.32
N ASP A 142 13.29 12.71 -1.52
CA ASP A 142 13.69 12.20 -2.83
C ASP A 142 12.54 12.40 -3.83
N PRO A 143 12.75 13.06 -4.99
CA PRO A 143 11.70 13.28 -5.98
C PRO A 143 11.06 11.99 -6.49
N VAL A 144 11.75 10.84 -6.40
CA VAL A 144 11.21 9.52 -6.77
C VAL A 144 10.89 8.63 -5.57
N ALA A 145 10.79 9.19 -4.35
CA ALA A 145 10.43 8.45 -3.14
C ALA A 145 9.17 7.60 -3.29
N GLY A 146 8.13 8.15 -3.95
CA GLY A 146 6.89 7.43 -4.23
C GLY A 146 7.11 6.16 -5.04
N GLY A 147 7.89 6.24 -6.12
CA GLY A 147 8.23 5.08 -6.94
C GLY A 147 9.05 4.04 -6.15
N LYS A 148 9.95 4.49 -5.26
CA LYS A 148 10.74 3.58 -4.42
C LYS A 148 9.86 2.78 -3.45
N ILE A 149 8.85 3.44 -2.85
CA ILE A 149 7.86 2.78 -2.00
C ILE A 149 7.09 1.72 -2.79
N MET A 150 6.66 2.04 -4.01
CA MET A 150 5.91 1.08 -4.83
C MET A 150 6.75 -0.12 -5.29
N TRP A 151 8.03 0.08 -5.59
CA TRP A 151 8.93 -1.05 -5.88
C TRP A 151 9.20 -1.91 -4.64
N ASN A 152 9.32 -1.30 -3.45
CA ASN A 152 9.37 -2.07 -2.21
C ASN A 152 8.09 -2.87 -1.98
N PHE A 153 6.92 -2.28 -2.26
CA PHE A 153 5.62 -2.96 -2.15
C PHE A 153 5.55 -4.21 -3.05
N VAL A 154 5.92 -4.07 -4.33
CA VAL A 154 5.99 -5.19 -5.28
C VAL A 154 6.96 -6.27 -4.81
N PHE A 155 8.20 -5.91 -4.50
CA PHE A 155 9.21 -6.91 -4.10
C PHE A 155 8.92 -7.54 -2.73
N ALA A 156 8.25 -6.83 -1.83
CA ALA A 156 7.73 -7.45 -0.63
C ALA A 156 6.74 -8.56 -1.00
N GLN A 157 5.75 -8.32 -1.86
CA GLN A 157 4.80 -9.35 -2.30
C GLN A 157 5.49 -10.52 -3.02
N ASP A 158 6.35 -10.23 -3.99
CA ASP A 158 7.00 -11.24 -4.85
C ASP A 158 7.87 -12.24 -4.08
N ARG A 159 8.32 -11.89 -2.86
CA ARG A 159 9.04 -12.80 -1.95
C ARG A 159 8.31 -14.11 -1.68
N MET A 160 6.99 -14.12 -1.87
CA MET A 160 6.15 -15.31 -1.70
C MET A 160 6.44 -16.38 -2.76
N MET A 161 7.22 -16.09 -3.80
CA MET A 161 7.61 -16.96 -4.91
C MET A 161 6.46 -17.37 -5.85
N GLY A 162 5.33 -17.74 -5.29
CA GLY A 162 4.11 -18.06 -6.01
C GLY A 162 2.94 -18.23 -5.05
N ARG A 163 1.74 -18.27 -5.59
CA ARG A 163 0.52 -18.39 -4.80
C ARG A 163 -0.56 -19.07 -5.59
N ILE A 164 -1.32 -19.94 -4.92
CA ILE A 164 -2.59 -20.46 -5.40
C ILE A 164 -3.65 -19.97 -4.42
N GLU A 165 -4.61 -19.18 -4.91
CA GLU A 165 -5.70 -18.66 -4.09
C GLU A 165 -7.04 -19.07 -4.70
N ARG A 166 -7.96 -19.50 -3.84
CA ARG A 166 -9.38 -19.60 -4.20
C ARG A 166 -10.04 -18.27 -3.88
N PHE A 167 -10.63 -17.66 -4.88
CA PHE A 167 -11.22 -16.35 -4.78
C PHE A 167 -12.72 -16.45 -4.99
N HIS A 168 -13.48 -15.91 -4.04
CA HIS A 168 -14.93 -15.85 -4.08
C HIS A 168 -15.35 -14.41 -4.33
N TYR A 169 -15.68 -14.10 -5.59
CA TYR A 169 -16.13 -12.78 -5.99
C TYR A 169 -17.65 -12.67 -5.83
N ARG A 170 -18.14 -11.68 -5.09
CA ARG A 170 -19.57 -11.54 -4.80
C ARG A 170 -20.06 -10.16 -5.22
N TRP A 171 -21.15 -10.12 -5.97
CA TRP A 171 -21.90 -8.90 -6.24
C TRP A 171 -22.89 -8.74 -5.11
N VAL A 172 -22.67 -7.71 -4.30
CA VAL A 172 -23.49 -7.45 -3.12
C VAL A 172 -24.27 -6.17 -3.35
N ASN A 173 -25.60 -6.28 -3.33
CA ASN A 173 -26.51 -5.14 -3.41
C ASN A 173 -27.17 -4.90 -2.05
N LYS A 174 -28.07 -3.92 -1.95
CA LYS A 174 -28.78 -3.56 -0.70
C LYS A 174 -29.61 -4.69 -0.08
N ASN A 175 -29.93 -5.73 -0.83
CA ASN A 175 -30.71 -6.89 -0.37
C ASN A 175 -29.82 -8.10 -0.04
N GLY A 176 -28.51 -8.01 -0.27
CA GLY A 176 -27.54 -9.09 -0.04
C GLY A 176 -26.81 -9.50 -1.31
N GLU A 177 -26.32 -10.73 -1.35
CA GLU A 177 -25.64 -11.29 -2.51
C GLU A 177 -26.61 -11.51 -3.68
N GLU A 178 -26.27 -10.94 -4.84
CA GLU A 178 -27.04 -11.07 -6.07
C GLU A 178 -26.53 -12.21 -6.94
N ARG A 179 -25.20 -12.31 -7.06
CA ARG A 179 -24.50 -13.34 -7.81
C ARG A 179 -23.06 -13.45 -7.34
N TYR A 180 -22.40 -14.55 -7.70
CA TYR A 180 -21.01 -14.78 -7.37
C TYR A 180 -20.23 -15.40 -8.54
N LEU A 181 -18.90 -15.34 -8.44
CA LEU A 181 -17.96 -16.15 -9.20
C LEU A 181 -17.01 -16.84 -8.23
N LEU A 182 -16.67 -18.09 -8.51
CA LEU A 182 -15.51 -18.74 -7.91
C LEU A 182 -14.41 -18.85 -8.95
N SER A 183 -13.21 -18.46 -8.56
CA SER A 183 -12.02 -18.61 -9.40
C SER A 183 -10.84 -19.12 -8.59
N ILE A 184 -9.93 -19.82 -9.26
CA ILE A 184 -8.61 -20.13 -8.73
C ILE A 184 -7.61 -19.21 -9.42
N TRP A 185 -6.83 -18.51 -8.61
CA TRP A 185 -5.78 -17.61 -9.05
C TRP A 185 -4.44 -18.27 -8.83
N TYR A 186 -3.60 -18.23 -9.86
CA TYR A 186 -2.24 -18.73 -9.82
C TYR A 186 -1.32 -17.55 -10.11
N ASN A 187 -0.46 -17.20 -9.16
CA ASN A 187 0.59 -16.22 -9.36
C ASN A 187 1.94 -16.93 -9.30
N LEU A 188 2.83 -16.59 -10.24
CA LEU A 188 4.23 -17.00 -10.24
C LEU A 188 5.10 -15.74 -10.30
N TYR A 189 5.83 -15.48 -9.22
CA TYR A 189 6.72 -14.33 -9.11
C TYR A 189 8.14 -14.73 -9.50
N MET A 190 8.71 -14.02 -10.47
CA MET A 190 10.02 -14.37 -11.05
C MET A 190 11.18 -13.69 -10.32
N TYR A 191 10.89 -12.63 -9.57
CA TYR A 191 11.82 -11.83 -8.79
C TYR A 191 11.63 -12.00 -7.29
N SER A 192 12.52 -11.42 -6.49
CA SER A 192 12.49 -11.49 -5.03
C SER A 192 12.54 -12.90 -4.46
N ARG A 193 13.04 -13.87 -5.22
CA ARG A 193 13.13 -15.27 -4.78
C ARG A 193 14.35 -15.45 -3.87
N PRO A 194 14.25 -16.22 -2.77
CA PRO A 194 15.39 -16.52 -1.92
C PRO A 194 16.56 -17.16 -2.70
N PRO A 195 17.81 -17.01 -2.22
CA PRO A 195 18.96 -17.66 -2.84
C PRO A 195 18.77 -19.18 -2.98
N GLY A 196 19.05 -19.72 -4.16
CA GLY A 196 18.86 -21.14 -4.49
C GLY A 196 17.46 -21.50 -4.97
N GLN A 197 16.53 -20.53 -5.03
CA GLN A 197 15.17 -20.72 -5.53
C GLN A 197 14.93 -19.95 -6.85
N GLU A 198 15.98 -19.44 -7.49
CA GLU A 198 15.87 -18.65 -8.71
C GLU A 198 15.29 -19.45 -9.88
N ILE A 199 14.47 -18.80 -10.71
CA ILE A 199 13.94 -19.35 -11.95
C ILE A 199 14.59 -18.61 -13.10
N LYS A 200 15.00 -19.35 -14.15
CA LYS A 200 15.54 -18.74 -15.37
C LYS A 200 14.47 -17.83 -16.00
N ASN A 201 14.80 -16.55 -16.16
CA ASN A 201 13.87 -15.53 -16.65
C ASN A 201 14.49 -14.74 -17.83
N PRO A 202 14.64 -15.36 -19.02
CA PRO A 202 15.30 -14.71 -20.15
C PRO A 202 14.51 -13.51 -20.69
N ASP A 203 13.19 -13.53 -20.51
CA ASP A 203 12.26 -12.52 -21.05
C ASP A 203 12.02 -11.35 -20.09
N ASN A 204 12.66 -11.36 -18.92
CA ASN A 204 12.54 -10.30 -17.91
C ASN A 204 11.10 -10.05 -17.44
N VAL A 205 10.33 -11.12 -17.26
CA VAL A 205 8.96 -11.07 -16.72
C VAL A 205 9.02 -10.84 -15.22
N LEU A 206 8.26 -9.88 -14.70
CA LEU A 206 8.12 -9.63 -13.27
C LEU A 206 7.32 -10.77 -12.62
N PHE A 207 6.10 -11.00 -13.11
CA PHE A 207 5.26 -12.11 -12.67
C PHE A 207 4.32 -12.60 -13.76
N TYR A 208 3.90 -13.85 -13.63
CA TYR A 208 2.79 -14.43 -14.37
C TYR A 208 1.56 -14.57 -13.47
N GLU A 209 0.39 -14.39 -14.06
CA GLU A 209 -0.90 -14.56 -13.39
C GLU A 209 -1.83 -15.37 -14.28
N ILE A 210 -2.44 -16.40 -13.73
CA ILE A 210 -3.55 -17.12 -14.36
C ILE A 210 -4.77 -17.02 -13.46
N THR A 211 -5.90 -16.60 -14.03
CA THR A 211 -7.20 -16.78 -13.37
C THR A 211 -7.98 -17.88 -14.08
N ASN A 212 -8.52 -18.82 -13.32
CA ASN A 212 -9.38 -19.88 -13.82
C ASN A 212 -10.73 -19.77 -13.13
N LEU A 213 -11.80 -19.53 -13.88
CA LEU A 213 -13.15 -19.54 -13.32
C LEU A 213 -13.64 -20.97 -13.17
N THR A 214 -14.04 -21.33 -11.95
CA THR A 214 -14.59 -22.64 -11.62
C THR A 214 -16.10 -22.62 -11.52
N GLU A 215 -16.69 -21.48 -11.15
CA GLU A 215 -18.14 -21.29 -11.05
C GLU A 215 -18.56 -19.85 -11.43
N PRO A 216 -19.82 -19.67 -11.87
CA PRO A 216 -20.85 -20.67 -12.18
C PRO A 216 -20.59 -21.39 -13.51
N MET A 217 -21.41 -22.43 -13.80
CA MET A 217 -21.27 -23.24 -15.02
C MET A 217 -21.29 -22.44 -16.32
N SER A 218 -21.97 -21.29 -16.36
CA SER A 218 -22.05 -20.42 -17.56
C SER A 218 -20.70 -19.83 -17.98
N CYS A 219 -19.76 -19.66 -17.06
CA CYS A 219 -18.41 -19.13 -17.34
C CYS A 219 -17.29 -20.07 -16.89
N LYS A 220 -17.62 -21.24 -16.36
CA LYS A 220 -16.66 -22.26 -15.92
C LYS A 220 -15.69 -22.62 -17.05
N GLY A 221 -14.40 -22.63 -16.71
CA GLY A 221 -13.30 -22.89 -17.64
C GLY A 221 -12.84 -21.66 -18.42
N THR A 222 -13.42 -20.48 -18.17
CA THR A 222 -12.84 -19.23 -18.66
C THR A 222 -11.51 -19.01 -17.97
N ASN A 223 -10.47 -18.76 -18.77
CA ASN A 223 -9.12 -18.53 -18.26
C ASN A 223 -8.57 -17.20 -18.76
N THR A 224 -7.84 -16.50 -17.92
CA THR A 224 -6.96 -15.41 -18.34
C THR A 224 -5.53 -15.75 -17.99
N LEU A 225 -4.58 -15.46 -18.87
CA LEU A 225 -3.15 -15.50 -18.60
C LEU A 225 -2.60 -14.09 -18.81
N THR A 226 -1.85 -13.60 -17.84
CA THR A 226 -1.13 -12.34 -17.93
C THR A 226 0.36 -12.54 -17.63
N ALA A 227 1.21 -11.86 -18.39
CA ALA A 227 2.62 -11.66 -18.07
C ALA A 227 2.91 -10.16 -17.97
N ILE A 228 3.40 -9.72 -16.81
CA ILE A 228 3.84 -8.34 -16.57
C ILE A 228 5.36 -8.29 -16.67
N TYR A 229 5.91 -7.34 -17.41
CA TYR A 229 7.36 -7.22 -17.61
C TYR A 229 8.00 -6.17 -16.70
N MET A 230 9.25 -6.42 -16.30
CA MET A 230 10.07 -5.46 -15.53
C MET A 230 10.45 -4.20 -16.33
N ASN A 231 10.45 -4.29 -17.65
CA ASN A 231 10.82 -3.22 -18.57
C ASN A 231 9.59 -2.61 -19.25
N ASP A 232 9.81 -1.63 -20.13
CA ASP A 232 8.74 -0.95 -20.88
C ASP A 232 8.04 -1.81 -21.94
N SER A 233 8.35 -3.11 -22.04
CA SER A 233 7.63 -3.99 -22.96
C SER A 233 6.14 -4.01 -22.61
N PRO A 234 5.25 -4.03 -23.62
CA PRO A 234 3.82 -4.12 -23.36
C PRO A 234 3.53 -5.45 -22.67
N ASP A 235 2.73 -5.37 -21.61
CA ASP A 235 2.27 -6.56 -20.92
C ASP A 235 1.42 -7.43 -21.86
N ILE A 236 1.45 -8.73 -21.64
CA ILE A 236 0.73 -9.68 -22.47
C ILE A 236 -0.47 -10.19 -21.68
N SER A 237 -1.64 -10.19 -22.31
CA SER A 237 -2.83 -10.81 -21.75
C SER A 237 -3.52 -11.68 -22.81
N TYR A 238 -3.90 -12.88 -22.41
CA TYR A 238 -4.69 -13.82 -23.20
C TYR A 238 -5.94 -14.20 -22.44
N ALA A 239 -7.07 -14.25 -23.14
CA ALA A 239 -8.33 -14.77 -22.61
C ALA A 239 -8.77 -15.98 -23.41
N TYR A 240 -9.11 -17.07 -22.72
CA TYR A 240 -9.75 -18.24 -23.28
C TYR A 240 -11.20 -18.29 -22.83
N VAL A 241 -12.12 -18.38 -23.79
CA VAL A 241 -13.56 -18.48 -23.53
C VAL A 241 -14.09 -19.83 -24.02
N PRO A 242 -14.51 -20.74 -23.12
CA PRO A 242 -14.95 -22.09 -23.46
C PRO A 242 -16.10 -22.14 -24.46
N ALA A 243 -17.06 -21.21 -24.37
CA ALA A 243 -18.24 -21.19 -25.21
C ALA A 243 -17.91 -21.12 -26.72
N ILE A 244 -16.80 -20.47 -27.07
CA ILE A 244 -16.32 -20.35 -28.45
C ILE A 244 -15.03 -21.12 -28.72
N ARG A 245 -14.44 -21.75 -27.68
CA ARG A 245 -13.17 -22.50 -27.72
C ARG A 245 -12.02 -21.74 -28.39
N ARG A 246 -11.92 -20.44 -28.12
CA ARG A 246 -10.89 -19.57 -28.72
C ARG A 246 -10.05 -18.89 -27.65
N ILE A 247 -8.77 -18.75 -27.97
CA ILE A 247 -7.83 -17.88 -27.25
C ILE A 247 -7.76 -16.58 -28.03
N ARG A 248 -7.87 -15.46 -27.32
CA ARG A 248 -7.68 -14.12 -27.90
C ARG A 248 -6.64 -13.38 -27.08
N ARG A 249 -5.66 -12.78 -27.77
CA ARG A 249 -4.80 -11.77 -27.14
C ARG A 249 -5.61 -10.51 -26.92
N THR A 250 -5.66 -10.05 -25.67
CA THR A 250 -6.28 -8.79 -25.29
C THR A 250 -5.21 -7.71 -25.12
N GLY A 251 -5.62 -6.44 -25.08
CA GLY A 251 -4.70 -5.35 -24.80
C GLY A 251 -4.20 -5.41 -23.36
N SER A 252 -2.99 -4.90 -23.07
CA SER A 252 -2.49 -4.79 -21.70
C SER A 252 -3.42 -3.95 -20.81
N THR A 253 -4.09 -2.96 -21.38
CA THR A 253 -5.05 -2.07 -20.70
C THR A 253 -6.32 -2.79 -20.24
N THR A 254 -6.66 -3.96 -20.79
CA THR A 254 -7.90 -4.65 -20.42
C THR A 254 -7.85 -5.23 -19.00
N ARG A 255 -6.67 -5.24 -18.36
CA ARG A 255 -6.55 -5.59 -16.94
C ARG A 255 -7.20 -4.57 -16.02
N SER A 256 -7.32 -3.33 -16.46
CA SER A 256 -8.01 -2.26 -15.75
C SER A 256 -9.50 -2.21 -16.09
N ASP A 257 -10.01 -3.05 -16.99
CA ASP A 257 -11.44 -3.15 -17.28
C ASP A 257 -12.18 -3.91 -16.16
N PRO A 258 -13.49 -3.65 -15.98
CA PRO A 258 -14.40 -4.45 -15.18
C PRO A 258 -14.21 -5.97 -15.33
N TYR A 259 -13.70 -6.63 -14.30
CA TYR A 259 -13.46 -8.06 -14.32
C TYR A 259 -14.79 -8.81 -14.32
N MET A 260 -15.09 -9.50 -15.43
CA MET A 260 -16.30 -10.31 -15.60
C MET A 260 -17.61 -9.56 -15.30
N GLY A 261 -17.64 -8.24 -15.60
CA GLY A 261 -18.81 -7.39 -15.33
C GLY A 261 -18.99 -7.01 -13.86
N SER A 262 -17.88 -6.97 -13.10
CA SER A 262 -17.83 -6.43 -11.73
C SER A 262 -17.45 -4.97 -11.69
N ASP A 263 -17.52 -4.36 -10.50
CA ASP A 263 -16.95 -3.04 -10.25
C ASP A 263 -15.44 -3.11 -9.89
N GLY A 264 -14.84 -4.30 -9.88
CA GLY A 264 -13.40 -4.48 -9.71
C GLY A 264 -12.69 -4.79 -11.03
N TRP A 265 -11.37 -4.79 -10.98
CA TRP A 265 -10.45 -4.98 -12.09
C TRP A 265 -9.20 -5.73 -11.61
N MET A 266 -8.41 -6.29 -12.51
CA MET A 266 -7.29 -7.16 -12.13
C MET A 266 -6.14 -6.41 -11.46
N ASP A 267 -5.89 -5.16 -11.85
CA ASP A 267 -4.79 -4.37 -11.28
C ASP A 267 -5.03 -3.92 -9.82
N LEU A 268 -6.23 -4.13 -9.25
CA LEU A 268 -6.47 -3.88 -7.81
C LEU A 268 -6.05 -5.05 -6.91
N GLN A 269 -5.69 -6.20 -7.48
CA GLN A 269 -5.32 -7.37 -6.70
C GLN A 269 -4.25 -7.01 -5.65
N ASN A 270 -4.47 -7.46 -4.41
CA ASN A 270 -3.63 -7.17 -3.24
C ASN A 270 -3.37 -5.68 -2.97
N GLY A 271 -4.22 -4.78 -3.49
CA GLY A 271 -4.10 -3.33 -3.34
C GLY A 271 -3.44 -2.63 -4.54
N TRP A 272 -2.54 -3.34 -5.23
CA TRP A 272 -1.94 -2.91 -6.51
C TRP A 272 -1.21 -4.09 -7.16
N ALA A 273 -1.64 -4.48 -8.36
CA ALA A 273 -0.99 -5.48 -9.20
C ALA A 273 -0.69 -4.97 -10.62
N GLY A 274 -0.85 -3.66 -10.82
CA GLY A 274 -0.50 -3.00 -12.07
C GLY A 274 1.01 -2.81 -12.22
N LYS A 275 1.42 -2.45 -13.43
CA LYS A 275 2.81 -2.15 -13.73
C LYS A 275 3.23 -0.80 -13.12
N ASN A 276 4.27 -0.77 -12.30
CA ASN A 276 4.68 0.48 -11.64
C ASN A 276 5.00 1.63 -12.61
N SER A 277 5.53 1.34 -13.80
CA SER A 277 5.81 2.35 -14.84
C SER A 277 4.59 2.87 -15.59
N SER A 278 3.40 2.28 -15.39
CA SER A 278 2.15 2.83 -15.96
C SER A 278 1.60 4.02 -15.17
N MET A 279 2.18 4.33 -14.01
CA MET A 279 1.73 5.39 -13.11
C MET A 279 2.88 6.32 -12.70
N ASN A 280 2.55 7.57 -12.39
CA ASN A 280 3.48 8.52 -11.80
C ASN A 280 3.30 8.57 -10.29
N TRP A 281 4.29 8.09 -9.55
CA TRP A 281 4.21 7.95 -8.09
C TRP A 281 4.88 9.12 -7.38
N LYS A 282 4.11 9.81 -6.54
CA LYS A 282 4.59 10.90 -5.70
C LYS A 282 4.35 10.57 -4.23
N TYR A 283 5.38 10.74 -3.42
CA TYR A 283 5.22 10.74 -1.97
C TYR A 283 4.55 12.06 -1.55
N VAL A 284 3.39 11.96 -0.89
CA VAL A 284 2.59 13.13 -0.47
C VAL A 284 2.69 13.37 1.04
N GLY A 285 2.94 12.32 1.82
CA GLY A 285 3.06 12.41 3.27
C GLY A 285 2.83 11.06 3.92
N GLU A 286 2.83 11.06 5.25
CA GLU A 286 2.58 9.90 6.09
C GLU A 286 1.38 10.15 7.00
N LYS A 287 0.62 9.10 7.28
CA LYS A 287 -0.49 9.16 8.21
C LYS A 287 -0.61 7.84 8.96
N THR A 288 -0.87 7.93 10.25
CA THR A 288 -1.27 6.78 11.06
C THR A 288 -2.77 6.50 10.83
N ILE A 289 -3.10 5.27 10.46
CA ILE A 289 -4.48 4.81 10.23
C ILE A 289 -4.71 3.49 10.96
N LEU A 290 -5.99 3.16 11.17
CA LEU A 290 -6.42 1.80 11.48
C LEU A 290 -6.27 0.95 10.22
N VAL A 291 -5.66 -0.22 10.39
CA VAL A 291 -5.48 -1.22 9.33
C VAL A 291 -6.26 -2.46 9.72
N GLY A 292 -6.91 -3.06 8.73
CA GLY A 292 -7.69 -4.26 8.93
C GLY A 292 -6.86 -5.53 9.03
N PHE A 293 -7.27 -6.44 9.90
CA PHE A 293 -6.75 -7.81 10.04
C PHE A 293 -7.90 -8.80 10.06
N THR A 294 -7.73 -9.96 9.43
CA THR A 294 -8.74 -11.03 9.45
C THR A 294 -8.71 -11.85 10.73
N SER A 295 -7.67 -11.70 11.57
CA SER A 295 -7.51 -12.37 12.85
C SER A 295 -6.55 -11.59 13.76
N PRO A 296 -6.78 -11.57 15.09
CA PRO A 296 -5.81 -10.99 16.02
C PRO A 296 -4.57 -11.89 16.20
N ASP A 297 -4.66 -13.16 15.83
CA ASP A 297 -3.61 -14.16 16.00
C ASP A 297 -2.96 -14.54 14.67
N MET A 298 -1.81 -15.20 14.73
CA MET A 298 -1.17 -15.74 13.53
C MET A 298 -2.00 -16.88 12.95
N ILE A 299 -2.19 -16.87 11.63
CA ILE A 299 -2.89 -17.93 10.92
C ILE A 299 -1.99 -19.19 10.88
N PRO A 300 -2.45 -20.35 11.40
CA PRO A 300 -1.69 -21.58 11.33
C PRO A 300 -1.60 -22.07 9.88
N VAL A 301 -0.41 -22.54 9.52
CA VAL A 301 -0.11 -23.11 8.20
C VAL A 301 0.48 -24.50 8.36
N ASP A 302 0.28 -25.35 7.36
CA ASP A 302 0.95 -26.65 7.28
C ASP A 302 2.19 -26.52 6.39
N ASP A 303 3.28 -27.16 6.78
CA ASP A 303 4.50 -27.28 5.95
C ASP A 303 4.44 -28.63 5.23
N ILE A 304 4.22 -28.60 3.91
CA ILE A 304 4.04 -29.80 3.09
C ILE A 304 5.39 -30.20 2.47
N PRO A 305 5.71 -31.51 2.34
CA PRO A 305 6.98 -31.97 1.77
C PRO A 305 7.33 -31.44 0.37
N ASP A 306 6.35 -30.95 -0.40
CA ASP A 306 6.56 -30.33 -1.71
C ASP A 306 6.98 -28.84 -1.63
N GLY A 307 7.11 -28.30 -0.42
CA GLY A 307 7.47 -26.90 -0.14
C GLY A 307 6.30 -25.93 -0.17
N SER A 308 5.06 -26.42 -0.35
CA SER A 308 3.87 -25.58 -0.25
C SER A 308 3.48 -25.34 1.21
N ILE A 309 2.92 -24.15 1.46
CA ILE A 309 2.55 -23.68 2.80
C ILE A 309 1.08 -23.28 2.82
N PRO A 310 0.13 -24.23 2.69
CA PRO A 310 -1.28 -23.90 2.74
C PRO A 310 -1.69 -23.48 4.16
N ILE A 311 -2.73 -22.66 4.21
CA ILE A 311 -3.44 -22.38 5.46
C ILE A 311 -4.00 -23.71 5.98
N LYS A 312 -3.78 -23.97 7.27
CA LYS A 312 -4.24 -25.20 7.93
C LYS A 312 -5.76 -25.28 7.91
N TYR A 313 -6.31 -26.37 7.37
CA TYR A 313 -7.75 -26.60 7.32
C TYR A 313 -8.24 -27.38 8.56
N PRO A 314 -9.42 -27.06 9.12
CA PRO A 314 -10.27 -25.91 8.80
C PRO A 314 -9.70 -24.62 9.40
N TYR A 315 -9.59 -23.57 8.59
CA TYR A 315 -9.44 -22.21 9.11
C TYR A 315 -10.85 -21.66 9.32
N SER A 316 -11.24 -21.48 10.58
CA SER A 316 -12.64 -21.36 11.01
C SER A 316 -13.30 -20.02 10.70
N ASP A 317 -12.54 -19.00 10.33
CA ASP A 317 -13.05 -17.63 10.38
C ASP A 317 -13.43 -17.18 8.96
N HIS A 318 -14.58 -17.68 8.50
CA HIS A 318 -15.27 -17.04 7.37
C HIS A 318 -15.52 -15.58 7.74
N PHE A 319 -15.00 -14.67 6.92
CA PHE A 319 -15.23 -13.24 7.07
C PHE A 319 -16.71 -12.95 6.80
N LYS A 320 -17.48 -12.78 7.87
CA LYS A 320 -18.93 -12.58 7.77
C LYS A 320 -19.25 -11.16 7.34
N LEU A 321 -20.04 -11.06 6.28
CA LEU A 321 -20.60 -9.81 5.80
C LEU A 321 -21.95 -9.54 6.44
N ASN A 322 -22.37 -8.29 6.51
CA ASN A 322 -23.64 -7.90 7.11
C ASN A 322 -24.81 -8.68 6.53
N TYR A 323 -24.89 -8.85 5.22
CA TYR A 323 -26.02 -9.53 4.60
C TYR A 323 -26.20 -10.99 5.02
N GLU A 324 -25.15 -11.62 5.54
CA GLU A 324 -25.18 -13.01 6.02
C GLU A 324 -25.82 -13.13 7.42
N ASN A 325 -26.07 -12.02 8.12
CA ASN A 325 -26.73 -12.00 9.42
C ASN A 325 -28.24 -11.71 9.30
N PRO A 326 -29.13 -12.54 9.88
CA PRO A 326 -30.55 -12.23 9.91
C PRO A 326 -30.85 -10.88 10.59
N GLY A 327 -31.62 -10.01 9.92
CA GLY A 327 -32.00 -8.69 10.44
C GLY A 327 -30.87 -7.66 10.48
N TRP A 328 -29.83 -7.83 9.66
CA TRP A 328 -28.69 -6.92 9.57
C TRP A 328 -29.08 -5.46 9.30
N LYS A 329 -28.22 -4.55 9.74
CA LYS A 329 -28.32 -3.10 9.52
C LYS A 329 -27.02 -2.58 8.96
N GLY A 330 -27.07 -1.46 8.23
CA GLY A 330 -25.91 -0.81 7.64
C GLY A 330 -25.80 -1.10 6.15
N ALA A 331 -24.58 -1.17 5.61
CA ALA A 331 -24.35 -1.63 4.25
C ALA A 331 -24.15 -3.14 4.21
N SER A 332 -24.72 -3.80 3.21
CA SER A 332 -24.66 -5.25 3.02
C SER A 332 -23.24 -5.78 2.86
N TRP A 333 -22.39 -5.03 2.15
CA TRP A 333 -20.97 -5.36 1.92
C TRP A 333 -20.07 -5.11 3.14
N ALA A 334 -20.54 -4.40 4.15
CA ALA A 334 -19.72 -4.10 5.31
C ALA A 334 -19.58 -5.35 6.20
N PRO A 335 -18.46 -5.49 6.93
CA PRO A 335 -18.28 -6.60 7.85
C PRO A 335 -19.36 -6.62 8.92
N ALA A 336 -19.82 -7.82 9.28
CA ALA A 336 -20.79 -8.01 10.33
C ALA A 336 -20.25 -7.58 11.71
N PRO A 337 -21.09 -7.04 12.61
CA PRO A 337 -20.68 -6.77 13.99
C PRO A 337 -20.05 -8.00 14.66
N GLY A 338 -18.89 -7.80 15.29
CA GLY A 338 -18.11 -8.88 15.92
C GLY A 338 -17.21 -9.66 14.96
N THR A 339 -17.24 -9.38 13.66
CA THR A 339 -16.22 -9.86 12.72
C THR A 339 -14.93 -9.10 12.95
N VAL A 340 -13.82 -9.84 13.05
CA VAL A 340 -12.48 -9.22 13.11
C VAL A 340 -12.16 -8.71 11.70
N THR A 341 -11.83 -7.43 11.60
CA THR A 341 -11.68 -6.72 10.32
C THR A 341 -10.42 -5.93 10.24
#